data_AF-A0A357F3W0-F1
#
_entry.id   AF-A0A357F3W0-F1
#
_cell.length_a   1.000
_cell.length_b   1.000
_cell.length_c   1.000
_cell.angle_alpha   90.00
_cell.angle_beta   90.00
_cell.angle_gamma   90.00
#
_symmetry.space_group_name_H-M   'P 1'
#
loop_
_entity.id
_entity.type
_entity.pdbx_description
1 polymer ?
#
loop_
_entity_poly.entity_id
_entity_poly.type
_entity_poly.pdbx_seq_one_letter_code
_entity_poly.pdbx_strand_id
1 'polypeptide(L)' 'MILRNFAAAAIVLLTALFAFGQSKSNPSDKFRQLSDDELPTPNEYRTASGAPGHRYWQNRADYVIDVELDDVNQR' A
#
# COMPACT_ATOMS: atom_id res chain seq x y z
N MET A 1 -48.61 19.72 19.83
CA MET A 1 -47.31 20.39 19.58
C MET A 1 -46.13 19.51 20.01
N ILE A 2 -46.18 18.91 21.20
CA ILE A 2 -45.13 18.05 21.79
C ILE A 2 -44.78 16.81 20.94
N LEU A 3 -45.80 16.10 20.39
CA LEU A 3 -45.58 14.89 19.59
C LEU A 3 -44.82 15.13 18.27
N ARG A 4 -44.94 16.33 17.68
CA ARG A 4 -44.28 16.70 16.43
C ARG A 4 -42.78 16.94 16.62
N ASN A 5 -42.38 17.41 17.82
CA ASN A 5 -40.98 17.62 18.17
C ASN A 5 -40.26 16.29 18.42
N PHE A 6 -40.94 15.31 19.03
CA PHE A 6 -40.38 13.96 19.21
C PHE A 6 -40.19 13.23 17.87
N ALA A 7 -41.14 13.38 16.93
CA ALA A 7 -41.00 12.84 15.58
C ALA A 7 -39.81 13.46 14.82
N ALA A 8 -39.63 14.78 14.92
CA ALA A 8 -38.47 15.45 14.31
C ALA A 8 -37.14 15.00 14.92
N ALA A 9 -37.07 14.86 16.25
CA ALA A 9 -35.88 14.35 16.93
C ALA A 9 -35.54 12.91 16.53
N ALA A 10 -36.54 12.04 16.35
CA ALA A 10 -36.35 10.67 15.90
C ALA A 10 -35.79 10.59 14.46
N ILE A 11 -36.25 11.47 13.56
CA ILE A 11 -35.75 11.54 12.18
C ILE A 11 -34.29 12.03 12.14
N VAL A 12 -33.95 13.01 12.97
CA VAL A 12 -32.55 13.49 13.10
C VAL A 12 -31.64 12.40 13.68
N LEU A 13 -32.11 11.68 14.69
CA LEU A 13 -31.36 10.57 15.27
C LEU A 13 -31.17 9.42 14.27
N LEU A 14 -32.19 9.11 13.48
CA LEU A 14 -32.15 8.07 12.46
C LEU A 14 -31.18 8.42 11.32
N THR A 15 -31.17 9.68 10.87
CA THR A 15 -30.25 10.13 9.81
C THR A 15 -28.79 10.18 10.27
N ALA A 16 -28.54 10.45 11.56
CA ALA A 16 -27.20 10.39 12.14
C ALA A 16 -26.61 8.96 12.15
N LEU A 17 -27.45 7.92 12.21
CA LEU A 17 -27.00 6.51 12.16
C LEU A 17 -26.52 6.07 10.77
N PHE A 18 -26.85 6.80 9.70
CA PHE A 18 -26.42 6.49 8.33
C PHE A 18 -25.27 7.37 7.83
N ALA A 19 -24.73 8.24 8.68
CA ALA A 19 -23.63 9.15 8.35
C ALA A 19 -22.25 8.46 8.42
N PHE A 20 -22.09 7.29 7.78
CA PHE A 20 -20.79 6.66 7.63
C PHE A 20 -20.01 7.31 6.47
N GLY A 21 -18.79 7.77 6.74
CA GLY A 21 -17.92 8.36 5.73
C GLY A 21 -17.39 7.31 4.73
N GLN A 22 -17.17 7.72 3.48
CA GLN A 22 -16.46 6.92 2.48
C GLN A 22 -14.99 6.75 2.91
N SER A 23 -14.54 5.51 3.11
CA SER A 23 -13.12 5.21 3.28
C SER A 23 -12.39 5.45 1.95
N LYS A 24 -11.31 6.26 1.97
CA LYS A 24 -10.46 6.50 0.80
C LYS A 24 -9.71 5.23 0.35
N SER A 25 -9.58 4.23 1.23
CA SER A 25 -8.91 2.96 0.95
C SER A 25 -9.92 1.81 1.00
N ASN A 26 -10.40 1.39 -0.17
CA ASN A 26 -11.07 0.10 -0.31
C ASN A 26 -10.01 -0.95 -0.71
N PRO A 27 -9.74 -1.98 0.11
CA PRO A 27 -8.76 -3.01 -0.23
C PRO A 27 -9.08 -3.78 -1.53
N SER A 28 -10.35 -3.80 -1.94
CA SER A 28 -10.80 -4.44 -3.19
C SER A 28 -10.67 -3.55 -4.43
N ASP A 29 -10.33 -2.27 -4.27
CA ASP A 29 -10.12 -1.36 -5.39
C ASP A 29 -8.77 -1.65 -6.08
N LYS A 30 -8.87 -2.12 -7.33
CA LYS A 30 -7.72 -2.47 -8.18
C LYS A 30 -6.89 -1.26 -8.61
N PHE A 31 -7.42 -0.04 -8.47
CA PHE A 31 -6.75 1.21 -8.82
C PHE A 31 -6.42 2.06 -7.59
N ARG A 32 -6.55 1.50 -6.38
CA ARG A 32 -6.14 2.18 -5.15
C ARG A 32 -4.66 2.55 -5.23
N GLN A 33 -4.36 3.79 -4.85
CA GLN A 33 -2.98 4.25 -4.73
C GLN A 33 -2.29 3.50 -3.59
N LEU A 34 -1.17 2.82 -3.89
CA LEU A 34 -0.39 2.00 -2.95
C LEU A 34 0.47 2.85 -1.98
N SER A 35 0.14 4.12 -1.78
CA SER A 35 1.11 5.18 -1.51
C SER A 35 1.78 5.18 -0.14
N ASP A 36 1.12 4.66 0.90
CA ASP A 36 1.55 4.94 2.28
C ASP A 36 1.74 3.70 3.16
N ASP A 37 0.86 2.69 3.05
CA ASP A 37 0.92 1.49 3.91
C ASP A 37 1.65 0.30 3.26
N GLU A 38 1.77 0.28 1.93
CA GLU A 38 2.25 -0.90 1.19
C GLU A 38 3.63 -0.71 0.56
N LEU A 39 3.96 0.51 0.14
CA LEU A 39 5.25 0.83 -0.46
C LEU A 39 5.99 1.90 0.33
N PRO A 40 7.28 1.69 0.66
CA PRO A 40 8.08 2.69 1.34
C PRO A 40 8.30 3.92 0.44
N THR A 41 8.22 5.11 1.03
CA THR A 41 8.57 6.36 0.35
C THR A 41 10.04 6.32 -0.12
N PRO A 42 10.35 6.88 -1.30
CA PRO A 42 11.72 7.02 -1.78
C PRO A 42 12.61 7.75 -0.77
N ASN A 43 13.86 7.31 -0.63
CA ASN A 43 14.86 7.91 0.24
C ASN A 43 16.25 7.91 -0.42
N GLU A 44 17.27 8.40 0.31
CA GLU A 44 18.66 8.53 -0.20
C GLU A 44 19.31 7.19 -0.59
N TYR A 45 18.74 6.06 -0.17
CA TYR A 45 19.19 4.71 -0.45
C TYR A 45 18.36 4.02 -1.54
N ARG A 46 17.05 4.28 -1.64
CA ARG A 46 16.15 3.69 -2.65
C ARG A 46 15.30 4.77 -3.33
N THR A 47 15.45 4.92 -4.65
CA THR A 47 14.69 5.90 -5.43
C THR A 47 13.28 5.41 -5.76
N ALA A 48 12.41 6.31 -6.25
CA ALA A 48 11.07 5.98 -6.72
C ALA A 48 11.05 5.00 -7.91
N SER A 49 12.16 4.91 -8.66
CA SER A 49 12.31 3.96 -9.76
C SER A 49 12.80 2.57 -9.32
N GLY A 50 13.04 2.37 -8.02
CA GLY A 50 13.68 1.17 -7.49
C GLY A 50 15.20 1.11 -7.72
N ALA A 51 15.79 2.17 -8.27
CA ALA A 51 17.23 2.26 -8.45
C ALA A 51 17.94 2.56 -7.11
N PRO A 52 19.20 2.13 -6.96
CA PRO A 52 20.07 2.55 -5.86
C PRO A 52 20.20 4.07 -5.79
N GLY A 53 20.00 4.65 -4.61
CA GLY A 53 20.22 6.08 -4.36
C GLY A 53 21.70 6.44 -4.20
N HIS A 54 22.00 7.74 -4.15
CA HIS A 54 23.38 8.25 -4.09
C HIS A 54 24.14 7.84 -2.82
N ARG A 55 23.43 7.48 -1.73
CA ARG A 55 24.05 6.95 -0.50
C ARG A 55 24.00 5.43 -0.42
N TYR A 56 23.47 4.77 -1.43
CA TYR A 56 23.42 3.31 -1.47
C TYR A 56 24.83 2.76 -1.65
N TRP A 57 25.32 2.07 -0.63
CA TRP A 57 26.59 1.36 -0.69
C TRP A 57 26.40 0.00 -1.38
N GLN A 58 27.21 -0.26 -2.41
CA GLN A 58 27.29 -1.56 -3.06
C GLN A 58 28.66 -2.15 -2.82
N ASN A 59 28.68 -3.38 -2.31
CA ASN A 59 29.92 -4.15 -2.35
C ASN A 59 30.13 -4.63 -3.78
N ARG A 60 31.28 -4.31 -4.37
CA ARG A 60 31.67 -4.86 -5.67
C ARG A 60 32.31 -6.22 -5.42
N ALA A 61 31.68 -7.28 -5.91
CA ALA A 61 32.29 -8.59 -5.94
C ALA A 61 32.84 -8.83 -7.34
N ASP A 62 34.16 -9.03 -7.43
CA ASP A 62 34.83 -9.38 -8.68
C ASP A 62 35.17 -10.87 -8.61
N TYR A 63 34.44 -11.68 -9.36
CA TYR A 63 34.61 -13.12 -9.39
C TYR A 63 34.87 -13.58 -10.83
N VAL A 64 35.90 -14.39 -10.99
CA VAL A 64 36.07 -15.21 -12.18
C VAL A 64 35.28 -16.50 -11.92
N ILE A 65 34.12 -16.62 -12.58
CA ILE A 65 33.28 -17.82 -12.48
C ILE A 65 33.62 -18.71 -13.67
N ASP A 66 34.10 -19.91 -13.38
CA ASP A 66 34.24 -21.00 -14.34
C ASP A 66 33.25 -22.10 -13.97
N VAL A 67 32.23 -22.28 -14.80
CA VAL A 67 31.12 -23.21 -14.54
C VAL A 67 30.70 -23.87 -15.85
N GLU A 68 30.45 -25.17 -15.78
CA GLU A 68 29.92 -25.97 -16.87
C GLU A 68 28.64 -26.67 -16.40
N LEU A 69 27.67 -26.83 -17.31
CA LEU A 69 26.42 -27.53 -17.04
C LEU A 69 26.62 -29.03 -17.29
N ASP A 70 26.44 -29.84 -16.24
CA ASP A 70 26.44 -31.31 -16.34
C ASP A 70 24.99 -31.84 -16.34
N ASP A 71 24.43 -31.98 -17.54
CA ASP A 71 23.08 -32.52 -17.74
C ASP A 71 22.99 -34.04 -17.50
N VAL A 72 24.11 -34.78 -17.52
CA VAL A 72 24.10 -36.23 -17.32
C VAL A 72 23.81 -36.60 -15.86
N ASN A 73 24.19 -35.74 -14.92
CA ASN A 73 24.01 -35.94 -13.48
C ASN A 73 22.96 -34.99 -12.86
N GLN A 74 22.04 -34.43 -13.65
CA GLN A 74 20.95 -33.62 -13.14
C GLN A 74 20.06 -34.44 -12.18
N ARG A 75 19.74 -33.90 -10.99
CA ARG A 75 18.80 -34.49 -10.02
C ARG A 75 17.46 -33.79 -10.05
#